data_AF-A0A1X0DBL8-F1
#
_entry.id   AF-A0A1X0DBL8-F1
#
_cell.length_a   1.000
_cell.length_b   1.000
_cell.length_c   1.000
_cell.angle_alpha   90.00
_cell.angle_beta   90.00
_cell.angle_gamma   90.00
#
_symmetry.space_group_name_H-M   'P 1'
#
loop_
_entity.id
_entity.type
_entity.pdbx_description
1 polymer ?
#
loop_
_entity_poly.entity_id
_entity_poly.type
_entity_poly.pdbx_seq_one_letter_code
_entity_poly.pdbx_strand_id
1 'polypeptide(L)'
;MPVVIEEELTQRGSGRGVLETSSLVVDAVAGARRGIGITALAAQTGLPKSTVHRIAGQLTESGLLERVGQRYFIGATVGRWGRSHRPARELHQVAMLPSIRLGQLSRGLVGLVIVSGETPETVLTYSTDALPVSVDLTTDAWRATAVGRVLGFGPGGPVRHDIGPALVTEECESVPGVSCVAGELTLPGLGCPAALCTLFFRPTLPAAAPGQLVSAMRAVERNWRMALEDVG
;
A
#
# COMPACT_ATOMS: atom_id res chain seq x y z
N MET A 1 4.28 -40.02 -36.91
CA MET A 1 3.47 -40.39 -35.74
C MET A 1 4.30 -40.15 -34.49
N PRO A 2 3.69 -39.64 -33.41
CA PRO A 2 3.82 -38.24 -32.96
C PRO A 2 4.44 -38.17 -31.54
N VAL A 3 4.66 -37.01 -30.92
CA VAL A 3 3.66 -36.31 -30.09
C VAL A 3 3.82 -34.80 -30.26
N VAL A 4 2.83 -34.20 -30.92
CA VAL A 4 2.48 -32.79 -30.77
C VAL A 4 1.64 -32.72 -29.50
N ILE A 5 2.11 -32.01 -28.47
CA ILE A 5 1.25 -31.65 -27.35
C ILE A 5 0.52 -30.40 -27.80
N GLU A 6 -0.67 -30.59 -28.40
CA GLU A 6 -1.70 -29.58 -28.43
C GLU A 6 -2.08 -29.28 -26.98
N GLU A 7 -1.61 -28.15 -26.46
CA GLU A 7 -2.28 -27.53 -25.31
C GLU A 7 -3.66 -27.09 -25.80
N GLU A 8 -4.64 -27.94 -25.53
CA GLU A 8 -6.06 -27.60 -25.60
C GLU A 8 -6.30 -26.31 -24.83
N LEU A 9 -6.46 -25.23 -25.59
CA LEU A 9 -7.19 -24.04 -25.21
C LEU A 9 -8.58 -24.47 -24.75
N THR A 10 -8.68 -24.77 -23.45
CA THR A 10 -9.97 -24.88 -22.79
C THR A 10 -10.57 -23.48 -22.74
N GLN A 11 -11.22 -23.10 -23.84
CA GLN A 11 -12.16 -22.00 -23.90
C GLN A 11 -13.26 -22.24 -22.86
N ARG A 12 -13.05 -21.75 -21.64
CA ARG A 12 -14.16 -21.48 -20.73
C ARG A 12 -14.77 -20.15 -21.13
N GLY A 13 -15.80 -20.21 -21.97
CA GLY A 13 -16.76 -19.11 -22.03
C GLY A 13 -17.31 -18.85 -20.63
N SER A 14 -17.00 -17.71 -20.03
CA SER A 14 -17.73 -17.18 -18.89
C SER A 14 -17.70 -15.67 -18.98
N GLY A 15 -18.86 -15.03 -19.09
CA GLY A 15 -18.98 -13.62 -18.76
C GLY A 15 -18.39 -13.38 -17.37
N ARG A 16 -17.79 -12.21 -17.15
CA ARG A 16 -17.23 -11.81 -15.85
C ARG A 16 -18.23 -12.15 -14.74
N GLY A 17 -17.76 -12.81 -13.68
CA GLY A 17 -18.59 -13.14 -12.54
C GLY A 17 -19.14 -11.88 -11.87
N VAL A 18 -20.26 -11.98 -11.15
CA VAL A 18 -20.84 -10.83 -10.43
C VAL A 18 -19.86 -10.24 -9.42
N LEU A 19 -19.08 -11.10 -8.73
CA LEU A 19 -18.07 -10.65 -7.77
C LEU A 19 -16.91 -9.92 -8.45
N GLU A 20 -16.40 -10.47 -9.55
CA GLU A 20 -15.33 -9.84 -10.35
C GLU A 20 -15.79 -8.48 -10.90
N THR A 21 -17.02 -8.42 -11.40
CA THR A 21 -17.62 -7.17 -11.90
C THR A 21 -17.80 -6.14 -10.78
N SER A 22 -18.21 -6.59 -9.60
CA SER A 22 -18.40 -5.71 -8.44
C SER A 22 -17.07 -5.20 -7.89
N SER A 23 -16.05 -6.06 -7.83
CA SER A 23 -14.69 -5.69 -7.41
C SER A 23 -14.12 -4.63 -8.36
N LEU A 24 -14.26 -4.84 -9.68
CA LEU A 24 -13.82 -3.86 -10.68
C LEU A 24 -14.48 -2.48 -10.51
N VAL A 25 -15.77 -2.45 -10.14
CA VAL A 25 -16.48 -1.19 -9.85
C VAL A 25 -15.92 -0.53 -8.59
N VAL A 26 -15.67 -1.30 -7.53
CA VAL A 26 -15.07 -0.78 -6.29
C VAL A 26 -13.67 -0.22 -6.56
N ASP A 27 -12.83 -0.94 -7.29
CA ASP A 27 -11.45 -0.52 -7.62
C ASP A 27 -11.44 0.79 -8.42
N ALA A 28 -12.33 0.91 -9.41
CA ALA A 28 -12.46 2.13 -10.20
C ALA A 28 -12.91 3.33 -9.34
N VAL A 29 -13.81 3.12 -8.37
CA VAL A 29 -14.21 4.18 -7.42
C VAL A 29 -13.06 4.52 -6.45
N ALA A 30 -12.34 3.52 -5.94
CA ALA A 30 -11.22 3.69 -5.02
C ALA A 30 -10.08 4.52 -5.63
N GLY A 31 -9.80 4.34 -6.93
CA GLY A 31 -8.79 5.12 -7.64
C GLY A 31 -9.18 6.60 -7.89
N ALA A 32 -10.45 6.97 -7.72
CA ALA A 32 -10.96 8.30 -8.05
C ALA A 32 -11.02 9.23 -6.82
N ARG A 33 -9.94 9.98 -6.56
CA ARG A 33 -9.83 10.89 -5.38
C ARG A 33 -11.00 11.89 -5.20
N ARG A 34 -11.61 12.36 -6.29
CA ARG A 34 -12.72 13.33 -6.27
C ARG A 34 -14.09 12.67 -6.50
N GLY A 35 -14.17 11.36 -6.34
CA GLY A 35 -15.32 10.54 -6.70
C GLY A 35 -15.55 10.48 -8.20
N ILE A 36 -16.27 9.45 -8.64
CA ILE A 36 -16.47 9.14 -10.06
C ILE A 36 -17.96 9.13 -10.43
N GLY A 37 -18.31 9.79 -11.53
CA GLY A 37 -19.67 9.79 -12.06
C GLY A 37 -19.98 8.51 -12.83
N ILE A 38 -21.25 8.15 -12.96
CA ILE A 38 -21.67 6.87 -13.55
C ILE A 38 -21.18 6.65 -15.00
N THR A 39 -21.11 7.71 -15.81
CA THR A 39 -20.63 7.61 -17.20
C THR A 39 -19.12 7.34 -17.24
N ALA A 40 -18.34 8.04 -16.41
CA ALA A 40 -16.89 7.83 -16.32
C ALA A 40 -16.58 6.44 -15.75
N LEU A 41 -17.37 5.98 -14.77
CA LEU A 41 -17.23 4.65 -14.19
C LEU A 41 -17.53 3.55 -15.21
N ALA A 42 -18.56 3.71 -16.05
CA ALA A 42 -18.83 2.79 -17.16
C ALA A 42 -17.69 2.77 -18.19
N ALA A 43 -17.15 3.93 -18.55
CA ALA A 43 -16.01 4.01 -19.45
C ALA A 43 -14.76 3.32 -18.89
N GLN A 44 -14.44 3.54 -17.60
CA GLN A 44 -13.25 2.99 -16.95
C GLN A 44 -13.33 1.47 -16.74
N THR A 45 -14.52 0.95 -16.45
CA THR A 45 -14.73 -0.50 -16.21
C THR A 45 -15.01 -1.29 -17.48
N GLY A 46 -15.34 -0.61 -18.59
CA GLY A 46 -15.77 -1.21 -19.85
C GLY A 46 -17.16 -1.89 -19.76
N LEU A 47 -17.93 -1.60 -18.71
CA LEU A 47 -19.23 -2.23 -18.44
C LEU A 47 -20.39 -1.40 -19.02
N PRO A 48 -21.51 -2.03 -19.43
CA PRO A 48 -22.70 -1.30 -19.80
C PRO A 48 -23.17 -0.38 -18.67
N LYS A 49 -23.64 0.83 -19.02
CA LYS A 49 -24.06 1.84 -18.04
C LYS A 49 -25.17 1.34 -17.11
N SER A 50 -26.09 0.53 -17.63
CA SER A 50 -27.15 -0.11 -16.83
C SER A 50 -26.57 -1.09 -15.80
N THR A 51 -25.58 -1.89 -16.18
CA THR A 51 -24.86 -2.82 -15.29
C THR A 51 -24.13 -2.08 -14.19
N VAL A 52 -23.36 -1.04 -14.52
CA VAL A 52 -22.67 -0.21 -13.51
C VAL A 52 -23.67 0.46 -12.58
N HIS A 53 -24.78 0.98 -13.11
CA HIS A 53 -25.80 1.63 -12.28
C HIS A 53 -26.40 0.65 -11.28
N ARG A 54 -26.75 -0.57 -11.72
CA ARG A 54 -27.27 -1.61 -10.83
C ARG A 54 -26.26 -1.99 -9.75
N ILE A 55 -25.02 -2.30 -10.14
CA ILE A 55 -23.97 -2.73 -9.20
C ILE A 55 -23.62 -1.62 -8.21
N ALA A 56 -23.42 -0.39 -8.70
CA ALA A 56 -23.13 0.75 -7.83
C ALA A 56 -24.28 1.04 -6.85
N GLY A 57 -25.52 0.85 -7.28
CA GLY A 57 -26.70 0.92 -6.41
C GLY A 57 -26.64 -0.12 -5.27
N GLN A 58 -26.44 -1.40 -5.61
CA GLN A 58 -26.34 -2.48 -4.61
C GLN A 58 -25.14 -2.29 -3.65
N LEU A 59 -24.00 -1.83 -4.16
CA LEU A 59 -22.84 -1.50 -3.33
C LEU A 59 -23.12 -0.28 -2.43
N THR A 60 -23.94 0.67 -2.88
CA THR A 60 -24.35 1.81 -2.06
C THR A 60 -25.31 1.39 -0.95
N GLU A 61 -26.29 0.53 -1.26
CA GLU A 61 -27.25 -0.02 -0.29
C GLU A 61 -26.55 -0.83 0.81
N SER A 62 -25.48 -1.54 0.48
CA SER A 62 -24.64 -2.27 1.44
C SER A 62 -23.61 -1.38 2.15
N GLY A 63 -23.54 -0.09 1.82
CA GLY A 63 -22.60 0.88 2.40
C GLY A 63 -21.14 0.69 1.97
N LEU A 64 -20.89 -0.13 0.94
CA LEU A 64 -19.57 -0.32 0.34
C LEU A 64 -19.17 0.85 -0.56
N LEU A 65 -20.15 1.47 -1.21
CA LEU A 65 -20.02 2.77 -1.84
C LEU A 65 -20.92 3.78 -1.13
N GLU A 66 -20.65 5.05 -1.35
CA GLU A 66 -21.56 6.14 -1.01
C GLU A 66 -21.72 7.06 -2.22
N ARG A 67 -22.89 7.69 -2.34
CA ARG A 67 -23.17 8.62 -3.43
C ARG A 67 -23.36 10.03 -2.86
N VAL A 68 -22.49 10.95 -3.27
CA VAL A 68 -22.58 12.37 -2.94
C VAL A 68 -22.87 13.14 -4.22
N GLY A 69 -24.11 13.65 -4.32
CA GLY A 69 -24.62 14.23 -5.57
C GLY A 69 -24.64 13.21 -6.72
N GLN A 70 -23.82 13.45 -7.75
CA GLN A 70 -23.74 12.60 -8.94
C GLN A 70 -22.47 11.74 -9.00
N ARG A 71 -21.72 11.66 -7.90
CA ARG A 71 -20.44 10.95 -7.82
C ARG A 71 -20.48 9.86 -6.75
N TYR A 72 -19.84 8.74 -7.06
CA TYR A 72 -19.62 7.63 -6.15
C TYR A 72 -18.26 7.76 -5.48
N PHE A 73 -18.23 7.42 -4.19
CA PHE A 73 -17.05 7.35 -3.33
C PHE A 73 -17.05 6.01 -2.60
N ILE A 74 -15.91 5.63 -2.02
CA ILE A 74 -15.83 4.47 -1.13
C ILE A 74 -16.63 4.75 0.14
N GLY A 75 -17.54 3.83 0.48
CA GLY A 75 -18.37 3.94 1.67
C GLY A 75 -17.63 3.54 2.94
N ALA A 76 -18.12 4.03 4.09
CA ALA A 76 -17.50 3.82 5.39
C ALA A 76 -17.39 2.33 5.81
N THR A 77 -18.22 1.43 5.25
CA THR A 77 -18.16 0.00 5.55
C THR A 77 -16.83 -0.61 5.11
N VAL A 78 -16.31 -0.23 3.94
CA VAL A 78 -15.02 -0.71 3.44
C VAL A 78 -13.89 -0.31 4.40
N GLY A 79 -13.88 0.94 4.85
CA GLY A 79 -12.90 1.42 5.84
C GLY A 79 -13.01 0.70 7.19
N ARG A 80 -14.22 0.34 7.63
CA ARG A 80 -14.41 -0.49 8.83
C ARG A 80 -13.82 -1.88 8.67
N TRP A 81 -14.00 -2.51 7.52
CA TRP A 81 -13.45 -3.85 7.24
C TRP A 81 -11.94 -3.84 7.09
N GLY A 82 -11.38 -2.86 6.36
CA GLY A 82 -9.93 -2.69 6.21
C GLY A 82 -9.23 -2.57 7.57
N ARG A 83 -9.84 -1.85 8.52
CA ARG A 83 -9.32 -1.78 9.90
C ARG A 83 -9.25 -3.11 10.63
N SER A 84 -9.97 -4.15 10.21
CA SER A 84 -9.93 -5.48 10.80
C SER A 84 -8.95 -6.43 10.10
N HIS A 85 -8.28 -5.99 9.04
CA HIS A 85 -7.31 -6.81 8.32
C HIS A 85 -6.07 -7.10 9.19
N ARG A 86 -5.82 -8.38 9.44
CA ARG A 86 -4.63 -8.90 10.12
C ARG A 86 -3.55 -9.20 9.06
N PRO A 87 -2.27 -8.87 9.27
CA PRO A 87 -1.68 -8.30 10.50
C PRO A 87 -1.57 -6.77 10.51
N ALA A 88 -2.06 -6.09 9.47
CA ALA A 88 -1.97 -4.63 9.32
C ALA A 88 -2.53 -3.88 10.53
N ARG A 89 -3.59 -4.38 11.17
CA ARG A 89 -4.19 -3.75 12.35
C ARG A 89 -3.24 -3.67 13.55
N GLU A 90 -2.64 -4.77 13.98
CA GLU A 90 -1.69 -4.78 15.12
C GLU A 90 -0.49 -3.91 14.81
N LEU A 91 0.06 -4.08 13.60
CA LEU A 91 1.23 -3.35 13.18
C LEU A 91 0.96 -1.83 13.16
N HIS A 92 -0.21 -1.42 12.65
CA HIS A 92 -0.64 -0.04 12.72
C HIS A 92 -0.67 0.48 14.17
N GLN A 93 -1.24 -0.28 15.11
CA GLN A 93 -1.34 0.14 16.52
C GLN A 93 0.02 0.39 17.15
N VAL A 94 0.98 -0.52 16.96
CA VAL A 94 2.33 -0.40 17.56
C VAL A 94 3.19 0.66 16.87
N ALA A 95 2.93 0.93 15.59
CA ALA A 95 3.75 1.82 14.78
C ALA A 95 3.26 3.27 14.72
N MET A 96 1.98 3.54 15.03
CA MET A 96 1.38 4.85 14.86
C MET A 96 2.17 5.96 15.57
N LEU A 97 2.45 5.83 16.87
CA LEU A 97 3.16 6.87 17.63
C LEU A 97 4.63 7.05 17.18
N PRO A 98 5.44 5.99 16.98
CA PRO A 98 6.76 6.12 16.37
C PRO A 98 6.74 6.86 15.02
N SER A 99 5.78 6.54 14.15
CA SER A 99 5.66 7.17 12.83
C SER A 99 5.26 8.65 12.89
N ILE A 100 4.38 9.04 13.81
CA ILE A 100 4.05 10.46 14.05
C ILE A 100 5.30 11.22 14.48
N ARG A 101 6.04 10.69 15.46
CA ARG A 101 7.28 11.34 15.95
C ARG A 101 8.31 11.47 14.85
N LEU A 102 8.48 10.41 14.03
CA LEU A 102 9.37 10.44 12.89
C LEU A 102 8.98 11.56 11.91
N GLY A 103 7.72 11.65 11.50
CA GLY A 103 7.26 12.68 10.57
C GLY A 103 7.41 14.10 11.14
N GLN A 104 7.16 14.29 12.44
CA GLN A 104 7.38 15.57 13.11
C GLN A 104 8.85 16.00 13.13
N LEU A 105 9.77 15.05 13.38
CA LEU A 105 11.21 15.31 13.45
C LEU A 105 11.86 15.46 12.08
N SER A 106 11.43 14.67 11.11
CA SER A 106 12.03 14.62 9.77
C SER A 106 11.38 15.62 8.82
N ARG A 107 10.13 16.03 9.06
CA ARG A 107 9.25 16.73 8.11
C ARG A 107 9.07 15.97 6.79
N GLY A 108 9.33 14.66 6.81
CA GLY A 108 9.13 13.76 5.68
C GLY A 108 7.77 13.06 5.75
N LEU A 109 7.35 12.56 4.59
CA LEU A 109 6.24 11.63 4.47
C LEU A 109 6.68 10.26 4.98
N VAL A 110 6.10 9.80 6.09
CA VAL A 110 6.37 8.49 6.67
C VAL A 110 5.41 7.46 6.10
N GLY A 111 5.94 6.33 5.64
CA GLY A 111 5.18 5.19 5.18
C GLY A 111 5.56 3.91 5.94
N LEU A 112 4.58 3.07 6.22
CA LEU A 112 4.76 1.71 6.73
C LEU A 112 4.10 0.75 5.76
N VAL A 113 4.89 -0.16 5.21
CA VAL A 113 4.47 -1.06 4.13
C VAL A 113 4.71 -2.50 4.57
N ILE A 114 3.76 -3.39 4.30
CA ILE A 114 3.93 -4.83 4.35
C ILE A 114 3.79 -5.40 2.94
N VAL A 115 4.32 -6.61 2.68
CA VAL A 115 4.12 -7.29 1.40
C VAL A 115 3.47 -8.64 1.64
N SER A 116 2.18 -8.75 1.31
CA SER A 116 1.42 -9.99 1.44
C SER A 116 1.43 -10.75 0.12
N GLY A 117 2.09 -11.90 0.08
CA GLY A 117 2.41 -12.60 -1.17
C GLY A 117 3.37 -11.77 -2.02
N GLU A 118 2.85 -11.15 -3.08
CA GLU A 118 3.59 -10.21 -3.94
C GLU A 118 3.00 -8.81 -3.98
N THR A 119 1.92 -8.56 -3.22
CA THR A 119 1.23 -7.28 -3.24
C THR A 119 1.67 -6.43 -2.05
N PRO A 120 2.25 -5.24 -2.28
CA PRO A 120 2.55 -4.31 -1.20
C PRO A 120 1.25 -3.67 -0.69
N GLU A 121 1.14 -3.58 0.62
CA GLU A 121 0.05 -2.92 1.32
C GLU A 121 0.61 -1.83 2.21
N THR A 122 0.06 -0.62 2.07
CA THR A 122 0.39 0.48 2.98
C THR A 122 -0.44 0.34 4.25
N VAL A 123 0.22 0.02 5.36
CA VAL A 123 -0.39 -0.08 6.68
C VAL A 123 -0.68 1.29 7.27
N LEU A 124 0.25 2.23 7.11
CA LEU A 124 0.13 3.58 7.65
C LEU A 124 0.90 4.57 6.80
N THR A 125 0.30 5.74 6.60
CA THR A 125 0.95 6.92 6.03
C THR A 125 0.76 8.10 6.98
N TYR A 126 1.83 8.86 7.24
CA TYR A 126 1.77 10.08 8.04
C TYR A 126 2.61 11.19 7.42
N SER A 127 2.06 12.40 7.38
CA SER A 127 2.77 13.60 6.95
C SER A 127 2.34 14.78 7.82
N THR A 128 3.27 15.67 8.13
CA THR A 128 2.94 16.97 8.74
C THR A 128 2.37 17.96 7.73
N ASP A 129 2.71 17.78 6.45
CA ASP A 129 2.40 18.70 5.37
C ASP A 129 1.45 18.07 4.35
N ALA A 130 0.69 18.92 3.66
CA ALA A 130 -0.17 18.47 2.57
C ALA A 130 0.68 17.85 1.45
N LEU A 131 0.31 16.63 1.04
CA LEU A 131 1.09 15.89 0.05
C LEU A 131 0.73 16.30 -1.38
N PRO A 132 1.72 16.67 -2.21
CA PRO A 132 1.47 16.96 -3.63
C PRO A 132 1.16 15.70 -4.46
N VAL A 133 1.48 14.50 -3.94
CA VAL A 133 1.34 13.21 -4.65
C VAL A 133 0.83 12.10 -3.73
N SER A 134 0.22 11.06 -4.30
CA SER A 134 0.05 9.77 -3.61
C SER A 134 1.10 8.83 -4.12
N VAL A 135 1.69 8.06 -3.22
CA VAL A 135 2.50 6.91 -3.61
C VAL A 135 1.53 5.75 -3.84
N ASP A 136 1.44 5.28 -5.08
CA ASP A 136 0.66 4.11 -5.43
C ASP A 136 1.60 2.90 -5.50
N LEU A 137 1.52 2.02 -4.51
CA LEU A 137 2.34 0.81 -4.45
C LEU A 137 1.74 -0.34 -5.26
N THR A 138 0.53 -0.20 -5.82
CA THR A 138 -0.13 -1.30 -6.54
C THR A 138 0.46 -1.58 -7.93
N THR A 139 1.40 -0.74 -8.39
CA THR A 139 2.11 -0.92 -9.67
C THR A 139 3.50 -1.50 -9.45
N ASP A 140 4.00 -2.34 -10.36
CA ASP A 140 5.35 -2.96 -10.24
C ASP A 140 6.51 -1.97 -10.09
N ALA A 141 6.29 -0.68 -10.36
CA ALA A 141 7.25 0.39 -10.12
C ALA A 141 7.72 0.46 -8.65
N TRP A 142 6.90 0.01 -7.69
CA TRP A 142 7.28 -0.01 -6.27
C TRP A 142 8.54 -0.86 -6.02
N ARG A 143 8.77 -1.91 -6.81
CA ARG A 143 9.90 -2.84 -6.67
C ARG A 143 11.24 -2.12 -6.83
N ALA A 144 11.30 -1.07 -7.66
CA ALA A 144 12.51 -0.29 -7.88
C ALA A 144 12.82 0.73 -6.76
N THR A 145 11.83 1.06 -5.92
CA THR A 145 11.99 2.03 -4.83
C THR A 145 12.85 1.51 -3.68
N ALA A 146 13.32 2.39 -2.81
CA ALA A 146 13.98 2.02 -1.55
C ALA A 146 13.22 0.95 -0.74
N VAL A 147 11.88 0.99 -0.73
CA VAL A 147 11.03 -0.02 -0.05
C VAL A 147 11.12 -1.39 -0.74
N GLY A 148 10.99 -1.43 -2.06
CA GLY A 148 11.11 -2.68 -2.82
C GLY A 148 12.50 -3.31 -2.69
N ARG A 149 13.55 -2.48 -2.74
CA ARG A 149 14.94 -2.91 -2.62
C ARG A 149 15.26 -3.42 -1.21
N VAL A 150 14.83 -2.72 -0.16
CA VAL A 150 15.14 -3.14 1.23
C VAL A 150 14.44 -4.46 1.59
N LEU A 151 13.26 -4.71 1.02
CA LEU A 151 12.51 -5.94 1.19
C LEU A 151 12.91 -7.07 0.22
N GLY A 152 13.89 -6.85 -0.65
CA GLY A 152 14.42 -7.88 -1.57
C GLY A 152 13.60 -8.12 -2.84
N PHE A 153 12.66 -7.24 -3.18
CA PHE A 153 11.86 -7.30 -4.42
C PHE A 153 12.47 -6.50 -5.58
N GLY A 154 13.47 -5.65 -5.29
CA GLY A 154 14.13 -4.76 -6.23
C GLY A 154 15.59 -5.09 -6.54
N PRO A 155 16.15 -4.53 -7.62
CA PRO A 155 17.58 -4.66 -7.94
C PRO A 155 18.45 -3.92 -6.90
N GLY A 156 19.64 -4.45 -6.63
CA GLY A 156 20.58 -3.83 -5.70
C GLY A 156 20.06 -3.83 -4.26
N GLY A 157 19.83 -5.04 -3.74
CA GLY A 157 19.24 -5.35 -2.42
C GLY A 157 19.84 -4.62 -1.22
N PRO A 158 19.36 -4.88 0.01
CA PRO A 158 19.64 -4.02 1.14
C PRO A 158 21.14 -3.81 1.36
N VAL A 159 21.55 -2.56 1.58
CA VAL A 159 22.91 -2.28 2.07
C VAL A 159 22.95 -2.72 3.52
N ARG A 160 23.46 -3.93 3.74
CA ARG A 160 23.70 -4.47 5.07
C ARG A 160 24.95 -3.78 5.63
N HIS A 161 24.77 -2.89 6.60
CA HIS A 161 25.89 -2.46 7.43
C HIS A 161 26.27 -3.64 8.33
N ASP A 162 27.57 -3.90 8.50
CA ASP A 162 28.10 -5.03 9.30
C ASP A 162 27.53 -5.08 10.73
N ILE A 163 27.04 -3.94 11.24
CA ILE A 163 26.33 -3.78 12.49
C ILE A 163 25.19 -2.75 12.30
N GLY A 164 23.95 -3.19 12.13
CA GLY A 164 22.78 -2.28 12.04
C GLY A 164 21.59 -2.86 11.26
N PRO A 165 20.41 -2.20 11.28
CA PRO A 165 19.27 -2.61 10.47
C PRO A 165 19.58 -2.44 8.98
N ALA A 166 18.98 -3.30 8.14
CA ALA A 166 19.08 -3.19 6.69
C ALA A 166 18.38 -1.89 6.23
N LEU A 167 19.14 -0.98 5.62
CA LEU A 167 18.65 0.28 5.08
C LEU A 167 18.93 0.37 3.59
N VAL A 168 18.04 1.05 2.87
CA VAL A 168 18.27 1.52 1.51
C VAL A 168 17.97 3.01 1.46
N THR A 169 18.91 3.77 0.92
CA THR A 169 18.74 5.20 0.60
C THR A 169 18.64 5.36 -0.90
N GLU A 170 17.86 6.34 -1.32
CA GLU A 170 17.61 6.64 -2.72
C GLU A 170 17.51 8.15 -2.91
N GLU A 171 18.20 8.70 -3.90
CA GLU A 171 18.20 10.13 -4.22
C GLU A 171 17.83 10.35 -5.69
N CYS A 172 16.57 10.72 -5.96
CA CYS A 172 16.01 10.96 -7.30
C CYS A 172 16.02 9.77 -8.27
N GLU A 173 16.33 8.55 -7.83
CA GLU A 173 16.42 7.39 -8.74
C GLU A 173 15.05 7.01 -9.32
N SER A 174 14.01 6.94 -8.48
CA SER A 174 12.65 6.56 -8.91
C SER A 174 11.82 7.77 -9.34
N VAL A 175 11.92 8.88 -8.60
CA VAL A 175 11.12 10.08 -8.83
C VAL A 175 12.02 11.32 -8.75
N PRO A 176 12.13 12.10 -9.85
CA PRO A 176 12.91 13.34 -9.84
C PRO A 176 12.48 14.29 -8.73
N GLY A 177 13.46 14.82 -7.98
CA GLY A 177 13.21 15.76 -6.89
C GLY A 177 12.71 15.10 -5.60
N VAL A 178 12.70 13.77 -5.51
CA VAL A 178 12.35 13.02 -4.30
C VAL A 178 13.56 12.22 -3.82
N SER A 179 13.82 12.26 -2.52
CA SER A 179 14.77 11.37 -1.84
C SER A 179 14.03 10.53 -0.82
N CYS A 180 14.54 9.34 -0.53
CA CYS A 180 13.91 8.36 0.35
C CYS A 180 14.95 7.61 1.17
N VAL A 181 14.56 7.22 2.38
CA VAL A 181 15.23 6.18 3.14
C VAL A 181 14.21 5.16 3.62
N ALA A 182 14.51 3.88 3.43
CA ALA A 182 13.68 2.76 3.86
C ALA A 182 14.51 1.77 4.68
N GLY A 183 13.85 1.13 5.64
CA GLY A 183 14.47 0.14 6.52
C GLY A 183 13.53 -1.04 6.75
N GLU A 184 14.10 -2.24 6.68
CA GLU A 184 13.37 -3.49 6.96
C GLU A 184 13.14 -3.63 8.47
N LEU A 185 11.91 -3.93 8.86
CA LEU A 185 11.52 -4.16 10.26
C LEU A 185 11.64 -5.63 10.63
N THR A 186 12.23 -5.92 11.78
CA THR A 186 12.28 -7.27 12.35
C THR A 186 11.07 -7.50 13.26
N LEU A 187 10.03 -8.12 12.72
CA LEU A 187 8.74 -8.33 13.42
C LEU A 187 8.42 -9.84 13.51
N PRO A 188 8.90 -10.55 14.55
CA PRO A 188 8.62 -11.97 14.72
C PRO A 188 7.12 -12.26 14.73
N GLY A 189 6.71 -13.34 14.07
CA GLY A 189 5.31 -13.76 14.01
C GLY A 189 4.42 -12.96 13.04
N LEU A 190 4.94 -11.90 12.39
CA LEU A 190 4.17 -11.13 11.41
C LEU A 190 3.82 -11.96 10.17
N GLY A 191 4.71 -12.84 9.74
CA GLY A 191 4.50 -13.75 8.61
C GLY A 191 4.65 -13.11 7.22
N CYS A 192 4.99 -11.83 7.13
CA CYS A 192 5.29 -11.13 5.88
C CYS A 192 6.40 -10.08 6.05
N PRO A 193 7.13 -9.70 4.97
CA PRO A 193 8.12 -8.63 5.02
C PRO A 193 7.47 -7.28 5.31
N ALA A 194 8.15 -6.43 6.08
CA ALA A 194 7.67 -5.11 6.46
C ALA A 194 8.79 -4.07 6.43
N ALA A 195 8.50 -2.87 5.94
CA ALA A 195 9.43 -1.76 5.89
C ALA A 195 8.82 -0.47 6.41
N LEU A 196 9.62 0.29 7.16
CA LEU A 196 9.35 1.69 7.48
C LEU A 196 10.17 2.56 6.54
N CYS A 197 9.57 3.60 5.98
CA CYS A 197 10.26 4.53 5.09
C CYS A 197 9.92 5.99 5.39
N THR A 198 10.77 6.88 4.90
CA THR A 198 10.53 8.32 4.92
C THR A 198 10.92 8.92 3.59
N LEU A 199 9.96 9.59 2.94
CA LEU A 199 10.13 10.29 1.68
C LEU A 199 10.23 11.79 1.92
N PHE A 200 11.07 12.47 1.13
CA PHE A 200 11.26 13.90 1.17
C PHE A 200 11.11 14.49 -0.23
N PHE A 201 10.35 15.59 -0.36
CA PHE A 201 10.19 16.34 -1.61
C PHE A 201 11.38 17.27 -1.87
N ARG A 202 12.57 16.67 -1.92
CA ARG A 202 13.85 17.31 -2.22
C ARG A 202 14.80 16.26 -2.82
N PRO A 203 15.72 16.66 -3.69
CA PRO A 203 16.57 15.71 -4.40
C PRO A 203 17.60 15.01 -3.51
N THR A 204 18.07 15.69 -2.45
CA THR A 204 19.10 15.19 -1.55
C THR A 204 18.52 14.77 -0.22
N LEU A 205 18.89 13.58 0.24
CA LEU A 205 18.45 13.00 1.50
C LEU A 205 18.98 13.85 2.68
N PRO A 206 18.13 14.24 3.65
CA PRO A 206 18.60 14.90 4.85
C PRO A 206 19.59 14.03 5.63
N ALA A 207 20.73 14.59 6.05
CA ALA A 207 21.78 13.83 6.73
C ALA A 207 21.30 13.11 8.01
N ALA A 208 20.31 13.67 8.72
CA ALA A 208 19.74 13.06 9.92
C ALA A 208 18.72 11.94 9.62
N ALA A 209 18.24 11.81 8.38
CA ALA A 209 17.11 10.93 8.04
C ALA A 209 17.36 9.44 8.34
N PRO A 210 18.53 8.85 7.99
CA PRO A 210 18.80 7.45 8.34
C PRO A 210 18.76 7.20 9.84
N GLY A 211 19.38 8.07 10.65
CA GLY A 211 19.39 7.94 12.11
C GLY A 211 18.00 8.11 12.74
N GLN A 212 17.21 9.06 12.24
CA GLN A 212 15.82 9.25 12.66
C GLN A 212 14.95 8.02 12.32
N LEU A 213 15.10 7.47 11.12
CA LEU A 213 14.39 6.26 10.70
C LEU A 213 14.75 5.06 11.59
N VAL A 214 16.05 4.81 11.81
CA VAL A 214 16.53 3.72 12.69
C VAL A 214 15.96 3.83 14.10
N SER A 215 15.91 5.04 14.65
CA SER A 215 15.31 5.28 15.97
C SER A 215 13.83 4.93 15.99
N ALA A 216 13.09 5.26 14.93
CA ALA A 216 11.68 4.93 14.81
C ALA A 216 11.46 3.42 14.62
N MET A 217 12.24 2.76 13.76
CA MET A 217 12.20 1.30 13.56
C MET A 217 12.35 0.55 14.88
N ARG A 218 13.38 0.89 15.66
CA ARG A 218 13.61 0.28 16.99
C ARG A 218 12.45 0.51 17.96
N ALA A 219 11.73 1.63 17.83
CA ALA A 219 10.54 1.88 18.65
C ALA A 219 9.36 1.01 18.20
N VAL A 220 9.13 0.86 16.89
CA VAL A 220 8.11 -0.04 16.34
C VAL A 220 8.37 -1.49 16.76
N GLU A 221 9.58 -2.00 16.54
CA GLU A 221 9.96 -3.38 16.87
C GLU A 221 9.87 -3.68 18.38
N ARG A 222 10.17 -2.69 19.23
CA ARG A 222 9.99 -2.81 20.68
C ARG A 222 8.51 -2.90 21.05
N ASN A 223 7.68 -2.03 20.49
CA ASN A 223 6.24 -2.03 20.74
C ASN A 223 5.60 -3.33 20.25
N TRP A 224 6.06 -3.86 19.12
CA TRP A 224 5.64 -5.16 18.60
C TRP A 224 5.95 -6.30 19.56
N ARG A 225 7.18 -6.37 20.09
CA ARG A 225 7.55 -7.40 21.08
C ARG A 225 6.70 -7.33 22.35
N MET A 226 6.46 -6.14 22.89
CA MET A 226 5.57 -5.98 24.06
C MET A 226 4.15 -6.43 23.77
N ALA A 227 3.62 -6.14 22.58
CA ALA A 227 2.29 -6.57 22.18
C ALA A 227 2.15 -8.10 22.02
N LEU A 228 3.24 -8.81 21.71
CA LEU A 228 3.25 -10.28 21.70
C LEU A 228 3.25 -10.88 23.12
N GLU A 229 3.88 -10.21 24.08
CA GLU A 229 3.97 -10.64 25.47
C GLU A 229 2.64 -10.44 26.23
N ASP A 230 1.88 -9.39 25.91
CA ASP A 230 0.56 -9.10 26.52
C ASP A 230 -0.57 -10.05 26.09
N VAL A 231 -0.34 -10.90 25.08
CA VAL A 231 -1.32 -11.90 24.58
C VAL A 231 -1.12 -13.28 25.20
N GLY A 232 -0.08 -13.45 26.03
CA GLY A 232 0.28 -14.70 26.74
C GLY A 232 -0.40 -14.88 28.10
#